data_AF-A0A2R7SYT2-F1
#
_entry.id   AF-A0A2R7SYT2-F1
#
_cell.length_a   1.000
_cell.length_b   1.000
_cell.length_c   1.000
_cell.angle_alpha   90.00
_cell.angle_beta   90.00
_cell.angle_gamma   90.00
#
_symmetry.space_group_name_H-M   'P 1'
#
loop_
_entity.id
_entity.type
_entity.pdbx_description
1 polymer ?
#
loop_
_entity_poly.entity_id
_entity_poly.type
_entity_poly.pdbx_seq_one_letter_code
_entity_poly.pdbx_strand_id
1 'polypeptide(L)'
;MQNNLSKDPLHGLTLEAIVTALVEHFGWPELGDRIQIKCFRIDPSVASSLKFLRKTPWARDKVESLYLFMLREQARAARPHG
;
A
#
# COMPACT_ATOMS: atom_id res chain seq x y z
N MET A 1 -8.76 -13.83 17.13
CA MET A 1 -8.04 -12.54 17.30
C MET A 1 -7.16 -12.43 16.06
N GLN A 2 -7.56 -11.76 14.99
CA GLN A 2 -7.41 -10.31 14.80
C GLN A 2 -8.62 -9.71 14.05
N ASN A 3 -8.97 -8.50 14.47
CA ASN A 3 -10.19 -7.76 14.23
C ASN A 3 -9.80 -6.41 13.59
N ASN A 4 -10.43 -6.01 12.48
CA ASN A 4 -10.92 -4.65 12.24
C ASN A 4 -11.42 -4.48 10.79
N LEU A 5 -12.68 -4.88 10.58
CA LEU A 5 -13.57 -4.11 9.74
C LEU A 5 -13.82 -2.76 10.44
N SER A 6 -13.87 -1.66 9.67
CA SER A 6 -14.35 -0.31 10.07
C SER A 6 -13.28 0.67 10.59
N LYS A 7 -12.89 1.62 9.73
CA LYS A 7 -13.05 3.07 9.95
C LYS A 7 -12.63 3.89 8.72
N ASP A 8 -13.67 4.34 8.00
CA ASP A 8 -13.75 5.60 7.27
C ASP A 8 -12.95 5.75 5.94
N PRO A 9 -13.63 5.66 4.78
CA PRO A 9 -13.01 5.30 3.51
C PRO A 9 -12.24 6.37 2.73
N LEU A 10 -12.25 7.68 3.03
CA LEU A 10 -11.72 8.66 2.05
C LEU A 10 -11.26 10.04 2.57
N HIS A 11 -11.18 10.30 3.87
CA HIS A 11 -10.70 11.62 4.34
C HIS A 11 -9.18 11.66 4.53
N GLY A 12 -8.46 12.19 3.53
CA GLY A 12 -7.04 12.55 3.66
C GLY A 12 -6.06 11.43 3.29
N LEU A 13 -6.27 10.78 2.13
CA LEU A 13 -5.38 9.71 1.68
C LEU A 13 -3.99 10.26 1.36
N THR A 14 -3.07 10.07 2.30
CA THR A 14 -1.66 10.44 2.14
C THR A 14 -0.86 9.25 1.60
N LEU A 15 0.37 9.50 1.15
CA LEU A 15 1.32 8.43 0.81
C LEU A 15 1.50 7.43 1.96
N GLU A 16 1.29 7.89 3.21
CA GLU A 16 1.30 7.06 4.40
C GLU A 16 0.16 6.05 4.38
N ALA A 17 -1.07 6.52 4.15
CA ALA A 17 -2.26 5.69 4.06
C ALA A 17 -2.15 4.66 2.92
N ILE A 18 -1.59 5.05 1.77
CA ILE A 18 -1.35 4.14 0.64
C ILE A 18 -0.41 3.00 1.05
N VAL A 19 0.73 3.33 1.65
CA VAL A 19 1.70 2.32 2.11
C VAL A 19 1.07 1.43 3.18
N THR A 20 0.40 2.01 4.17
CA THR A 20 -0.28 1.25 5.23
C THR A 20 -1.31 0.28 4.66
N ALA A 21 -2.19 0.74 3.76
CA ALA A 21 -3.20 -0.13 3.14
C ALA A 21 -2.57 -1.27 2.33
N LEU A 22 -1.50 -0.99 1.58
CA LEU A 22 -0.78 -2.02 0.83
C LEU A 22 -0.09 -3.03 1.75
N VAL A 23 0.48 -2.58 2.85
CA VAL A 23 1.12 -3.44 3.86
C VAL A 23 0.07 -4.30 4.57
N GLU A 24 -1.09 -3.73 4.92
CA GLU A 24 -2.17 -4.47 5.56
C GLU A 24 -2.80 -5.51 4.61
N HIS A 25 -2.81 -5.23 3.31
CA HIS A 25 -3.38 -6.14 2.30
C HIS A 25 -2.39 -7.21 1.81
N PHE A 26 -1.17 -6.82 1.45
CA PHE A 26 -0.15 -7.71 0.86
C PHE A 26 0.97 -8.09 1.82
N GLY A 27 1.26 -7.24 2.80
CA GLY A 27 2.42 -7.39 3.67
C GLY A 27 3.72 -6.82 3.08
N TRP A 28 4.66 -6.53 3.98
CA TRP A 28 6.01 -6.09 3.64
C TRP A 28 6.81 -7.02 2.71
N PRO A 29 6.80 -8.37 2.87
CA PRO A 29 7.60 -9.24 2.00
C PRO A 29 7.12 -9.17 0.54
N GLU A 30 5.81 -9.12 0.31
CA GLU A 30 5.26 -9.03 -1.05
C GLU A 30 5.52 -7.65 -1.67
N LEU A 31 5.42 -6.58 -0.86
CA LEU A 31 5.84 -5.25 -1.27
C LEU A 31 7.32 -5.19 -1.66
N GLY A 32 8.20 -5.87 -0.91
CA GLY A 32 9.62 -5.96 -1.22
C GLY A 32 9.93 -6.78 -2.48
N ASP A 33 9.06 -7.72 -2.85
CA ASP A 33 9.18 -8.49 -4.09
C ASP A 33 8.71 -7.68 -5.31
N ARG A 34 7.54 -7.03 -5.20
CA ARG A 34 6.99 -6.16 -6.25
C ARG A 34 7.79 -4.88 -6.44
N ILE A 35 8.29 -4.32 -5.34
CA ILE A 35 9.09 -3.10 -5.28
C ILE A 35 10.39 -3.51 -4.61
N GLN A 36 11.37 -3.88 -5.42
CA GLN A 36 12.70 -4.36 -5.00
C GLN A 36 13.55 -3.27 -4.33
N ILE A 37 13.03 -2.68 -3.26
CA ILE A 37 13.70 -1.67 -2.45
C ILE A 37 14.14 -2.29 -1.13
N LYS A 38 15.36 -1.94 -0.71
CA LYS A 38 15.92 -2.40 0.57
C LYS A 38 15.07 -1.96 1.76
N CYS A 39 14.33 -0.85 1.65
CA CYS A 39 13.52 -0.30 2.74
C CYS A 39 12.50 -1.33 3.26
N PHE A 40 11.80 -2.04 2.38
CA PHE A 40 10.78 -3.02 2.78
C PHE A 40 11.37 -4.33 3.32
N ARG A 41 12.65 -4.60 3.09
CA ARG A 41 13.33 -5.84 3.53
C ARG A 41 14.14 -5.68 4.81
N ILE A 42 14.70 -4.49 5.05
CA ILE A 42 15.63 -4.23 6.16
C ILE A 42 14.91 -3.55 7.33
N ASP A 43 14.10 -2.53 7.05
CA ASP A 43 13.36 -1.78 8.08
C ASP A 43 11.92 -1.52 7.58
N PRO A 44 11.06 -2.56 7.58
CA PRO A 44 9.69 -2.48 7.10
C PRO A 44 8.83 -1.63 8.05
N SER A 45 8.98 -0.31 7.93
CA SER A 45 8.25 0.69 8.69
C SER A 45 7.65 1.73 7.75
N VAL A 46 6.44 2.18 8.05
CA VAL A 46 5.74 3.19 7.25
C VAL A 46 6.55 4.50 7.20
N ALA A 47 7.08 4.95 8.34
CA ALA A 47 7.90 6.17 8.41
C ALA A 47 9.22 6.07 7.62
N SER A 48 9.92 4.93 7.68
CA SER A 48 11.14 4.67 6.90
C SER A 48 10.83 4.65 5.40
N SER A 49 9.72 4.00 5.03
CA SER A 49 9.23 3.94 3.65
C SER A 49 8.92 5.33 3.12
N LEU A 50 8.19 6.17 3.86
CA LEU A 50 7.91 7.55 3.46
C LEU A 50 9.17 8.38 3.25
N LYS A 51 10.15 8.30 4.15
CA LYS A 51 11.44 8.98 3.99
C LYS A 51 12.16 8.51 2.73
N PHE A 52 12.09 7.22 2.41
CA PHE A 52 12.68 6.64 1.21
C PHE A 52 11.96 7.07 -0.07
N LEU A 53 10.63 7.01 -0.08
CA LEU A 53 9.77 7.40 -1.21
C LEU A 53 9.90 8.90 -1.54
N ARG A 54 10.20 9.75 -0.55
CA ARG A 54 10.53 11.17 -0.78
C ARG A 54 11.87 11.37 -1.49
N LYS A 55 12.85 10.47 -1.26
CA LYS A 55 14.17 10.52 -1.91
C LYS A 55 14.19 9.78 -3.26
N THR A 56 13.24 8.89 -3.47
CA THR A 56 13.23 7.94 -4.60
C THR A 56 11.89 8.04 -5.34
N PRO A 57 11.76 8.96 -6.31
CA PRO A 57 10.47 9.26 -6.95
C PRO A 57 9.91 8.06 -7.73
N TRP A 58 10.75 7.24 -8.37
CA TRP A 58 10.29 6.04 -9.09
C TRP A 58 9.68 4.99 -8.14
N ALA A 59 10.14 4.91 -6.89
CA ALA A 59 9.61 3.97 -5.91
C ALA A 59 8.23 4.42 -5.43
N ARG A 60 8.03 5.75 -5.28
CA ARG A 60 6.72 6.34 -5.03
C ARG A 60 5.74 5.97 -6.15
N ASP A 61 6.13 6.16 -7.40
CA ASP A 61 5.29 5.86 -8.56
C ASP A 61 4.87 4.37 -8.60
N LYS A 62 5.78 3.47 -8.23
CA LYS A 62 5.50 2.03 -8.09
C LYS A 62 4.49 1.72 -6.97
N VAL A 63 4.63 2.35 -5.80
CA VAL A 63 3.69 2.19 -4.68
C VAL A 63 2.30 2.67 -5.09
N GLU A 64 2.20 3.85 -5.71
CA GLU A 64 0.93 4.40 -6.18
C GLU A 64 0.29 3.52 -7.26
N SER A 65 1.08 3.04 -8.23
CA SER A 65 0.61 2.12 -9.27
C SER A 65 0.05 0.82 -8.68
N LEU A 66 0.71 0.26 -7.67
CA LEU A 66 0.23 -0.96 -7.00
C LEU A 66 -1.09 -0.72 -6.26
N TYR A 67 -1.22 0.43 -5.61
CA TYR A 67 -2.44 0.83 -4.93
C TYR A 67 -3.61 1.03 -5.89
N LEU A 68 -3.38 1.66 -7.05
CA LEU A 68 -4.39 1.79 -8.11
C LEU A 68 -4.81 0.42 -8.65
N PHE A 69 -3.88 -0.52 -8.79
CA PHE A 69 -4.19 -1.90 -9.19
C PHE A 69 -5.11 -2.58 -8.16
N MET A 70 -4.78 -2.47 -6.88
CA MET A 70 -5.61 -2.99 -5.78
C MET A 70 -7.01 -2.37 -5.77
N LEU A 71 -7.12 -1.05 -5.94
CA LEU A 71 -8.42 -0.35 -6.02
C LEU A 71 -9.25 -0.83 -7.21
N ARG A 72 -8.62 -1.06 -8.36
CA ARG A 72 -9.31 -1.57 -9.56
C ARG A 72 -9.85 -2.97 -9.35
N GLU A 73 -9.08 -3.84 -8.69
CA GLU A 73 -9.52 -5.19 -8.30
C GLU A 73 -10.68 -5.14 -7.28
N GLN A 74 -10.57 -4.31 -6.24
CA GLN A 74 -11.64 -4.13 -5.27
C GLN A 74 -12.92 -3.59 -5.91
N ALA A 75 -12.82 -2.61 -6.82
CA ALA A 75 -13.95 -2.08 -7.55
C ALA A 75 -14.60 -3.13 -8.47
N ARG A 76 -13.82 -4.07 -9.02
CA ARG A 76 -14.35 -5.21 -9.78
C ARG A 76 -15.06 -6.20 -8.87
N ALA A 77 -14.46 -6.55 -7.74
CA ALA A 77 -15.04 -7.48 -6.75
C ALA A 77 -16.31 -6.93 -6.09
N ALA A 78 -16.39 -5.61 -5.90
CA ALA A 78 -17.54 -4.94 -5.29
C ALA A 78 -18.73 -4.74 -6.23
N ARG A 79 -18.60 -5.06 -7.53
CA ARG A 79 -19.76 -5.16 -8.43
C ARG A 79 -20.32 -6.57 -8.26
N PRO A 80 -21.43 -6.78 -7.53
CA PRO A 80 -22.11 -8.06 -7.59
C PRO A 80 -22.45 -8.28 -9.06
N HIS A 81 -21.96 -9.37 -9.62
CA HIS A 81 -22.53 -9.92 -10.84
C HIS A 81 -24.05 -10.01 -10.59
N GLY A 82 -24.80 -9.26 -11.39
CA GLY A 82 -26.27 -9.21 -11.31
C GLY A 82 -26.91 -10.56 -11.60
#